data_AF-A0A1M3HLI8-F1
#
_entry.id   AF-A0A1M3HLI8-F1
#
_cell.length_a   1.000
_cell.length_b   1.000
_cell.length_c   1.000
_cell.angle_alpha   90.00
_cell.angle_beta   90.00
_cell.angle_gamma   90.00
#
_symmetry.space_group_name_H-M   'P 1'
#
loop_
_entity.id
_entity.type
_entity.pdbx_description
1 polymer ?
#
loop_
_entity_poly.entity_id
_entity_poly.type
_entity_poly.pdbx_seq_one_letter_code
_entity_poly.pdbx_strand_id
1 'polypeptide(L)'
;MDRIDRTKYWFWVGLILISIFYCLYYVLFLYRMAVEMPIRRRHVIKFIFILLVYGAGLTSLRRWGMPWMIRVWHLCYLFIVVALLLLGGYEWANSRAPIALRSVADSLQVLLVSPILYVGMRIIDAQNR
;
A
#
# COMPACT_ATOMS: atom_id res chain seq x y z
N MET A 1 -19.96 16.30 19.54
CA MET A 1 -18.64 15.80 19.10
C MET A 1 -18.06 16.82 18.15
N ASP A 2 -16.97 17.47 18.54
CA ASP A 2 -16.44 18.61 17.81
C ASP A 2 -15.85 18.18 16.46
N ARG A 3 -15.79 19.10 15.48
CA ARG A 3 -15.36 18.76 14.10
C ARG A 3 -13.95 18.16 14.07
N ILE A 4 -13.11 18.59 15.01
CA ILE A 4 -11.72 18.15 15.20
C ILE A 4 -11.66 16.70 15.69
N ASP A 5 -12.50 16.31 16.65
CA ASP A 5 -12.50 14.95 17.22
C ASP A 5 -12.89 13.91 16.18
N ARG A 6 -13.82 14.27 15.29
CA ARG A 6 -14.24 13.41 14.18
C ARG A 6 -13.08 13.14 13.20
N THR A 7 -12.28 14.16 12.86
CA THR A 7 -11.13 13.97 11.95
C THR A 7 -10.05 13.09 12.56
N LYS A 8 -9.75 13.27 13.85
CA LYS A 8 -8.81 12.43 14.60
C LYS A 8 -9.28 10.98 14.63
N TYR A 9 -10.57 10.75 14.91
CA TYR A 9 -11.16 9.42 14.92
C TYR A 9 -10.99 8.71 13.57
N TRP A 10 -11.35 9.35 12.46
CA TRP A 10 -11.20 8.75 11.13
C TRP A 10 -9.74 8.48 10.77
N PHE A 11 -8.82 9.37 11.16
CA PHE A 11 -7.39 9.13 10.98
C PHE A 11 -6.95 7.81 11.62
N TRP A 12 -7.27 7.62 12.90
CA TRP A 12 -6.91 6.42 13.66
C TRP A 12 -7.57 5.15 13.13
N VAL A 13 -8.85 5.22 12.74
CA VAL A 13 -9.55 4.09 12.11
C VAL A 13 -8.82 3.65 10.83
N GLY A 14 -8.46 4.58 9.96
CA GLY A 14 -7.70 4.27 8.74
C GLY A 14 -6.32 3.70 9.06
N LEU A 15 -5.61 4.26 10.05
CA LEU A 15 -4.28 3.79 10.45
C LEU A 15 -4.32 2.35 10.96
N ILE A 16 -5.27 2.04 11.85
CA ILE A 16 -5.45 0.70 12.40
C ILE A 16 -5.80 -0.28 11.27
N LEU A 17 -6.71 0.10 10.37
CA LEU A 17 -7.12 -0.74 9.26
C LEU A 17 -5.96 -1.06 8.30
N ILE A 18 -5.17 -0.05 7.90
CA ILE A 18 -3.98 -0.23 7.06
C ILE A 18 -2.94 -1.11 7.80
N SER A 19 -2.75 -0.87 9.09
CA SER A 19 -1.79 -1.64 9.90
C SER A 19 -2.21 -3.11 10.02
N ILE A 20 -3.51 -3.41 10.17
CA ILE A 20 -4.02 -4.78 10.15
C ILE A 20 -3.72 -5.44 8.81
N PHE A 21 -3.98 -4.78 7.68
CA PHE A 21 -3.65 -5.33 6.36
C PHE A 21 -2.15 -5.54 6.19
N TYR A 22 -1.31 -4.63 6.68
CA TYR A 22 0.13 -4.76 6.66
C TYR A 22 0.62 -5.97 7.48
N CYS A 23 0.14 -6.12 8.71
CA CYS A 23 0.45 -7.27 9.55
C CYS A 23 -0.04 -8.58 8.92
N LEU A 24 -1.26 -8.60 8.39
CA LEU A 24 -1.83 -9.76 7.72
C LEU A 24 -1.01 -10.16 6.50
N TYR A 25 -0.58 -9.17 5.70
CA TYR A 25 0.34 -9.39 4.58
C TYR A 25 1.65 -10.01 5.08
N TYR A 26 2.28 -9.47 6.11
CA TYR A 26 3.56 -9.96 6.61
C TYR A 26 3.47 -11.38 7.19
N VAL A 27 2.47 -11.64 8.04
CA VAL A 27 2.29 -12.92 8.74
C VAL A 27 1.87 -14.04 7.78
N LEU A 28 0.88 -13.80 6.92
CA LEU A 28 0.41 -14.83 5.99
C LEU A 28 1.40 -15.04 4.84
N PHE A 29 1.95 -13.95 4.31
CA PHE A 29 2.67 -13.99 3.06
C PHE A 29 4.17 -14.19 3.25
N LEU A 30 4.81 -13.42 4.12
CA LEU A 30 6.27 -13.45 4.27
C LEU A 30 6.74 -14.69 5.05
N TYR A 31 5.99 -15.10 6.08
CA TYR A 31 6.41 -16.16 7.00
C TYR A 31 6.00 -17.58 6.56
N ARG A 32 4.85 -17.75 5.92
CA ARG A 32 4.31 -19.09 5.56
C ARG A 32 4.22 -19.36 4.06
N MET A 33 3.72 -18.42 3.27
CA MET A 33 3.38 -18.70 1.86
C MET A 33 4.49 -18.41 0.85
N ALA A 34 5.53 -17.65 1.21
CA ALA A 34 6.60 -17.28 0.27
C ALA A 34 7.44 -18.46 -0.23
N VAL A 35 7.54 -19.54 0.55
CA VAL A 35 8.41 -20.71 0.26
C VAL A 35 7.69 -21.75 -0.62
N GLU A 36 6.38 -21.92 -0.45
CA GLU A 36 5.64 -23.03 -1.09
C GLU A 36 4.83 -22.60 -2.33
N MET A 37 4.69 -21.28 -2.57
CA MET A 37 3.71 -20.79 -3.54
C MET A 37 4.32 -20.46 -4.92
N PRO A 38 3.70 -20.89 -6.03
CA PRO A 38 4.17 -20.57 -7.37
C PRO A 38 4.13 -19.05 -7.65
N ILE A 39 5.15 -18.56 -8.36
CA ILE A 39 5.40 -17.13 -8.67
C ILE A 39 4.15 -16.39 -9.18
N ARG A 40 3.32 -17.03 -10.01
CA ARG A 40 2.09 -16.42 -10.56
C ARG A 40 1.07 -16.06 -9.47
N ARG A 41 0.84 -16.96 -8.50
CA ARG A 41 -0.10 -16.71 -7.40
C ARG A 41 0.43 -15.66 -6.42
N ARG A 42 1.75 -15.60 -6.23
CA ARG A 42 2.42 -14.57 -5.45
C ARG A 42 2.10 -13.17 -5.98
N HIS A 43 2.20 -12.93 -7.29
CA HIS A 43 1.87 -11.62 -7.88
C HIS A 43 0.41 -11.21 -7.69
N VAL A 44 -0.53 -12.16 -7.85
CA VAL A 44 -1.97 -11.87 -7.66
C VAL A 44 -2.28 -11.46 -6.22
N ILE A 45 -1.77 -12.19 -5.23
CA ILE A 45 -2.02 -11.89 -3.81
C ILE A 45 -1.44 -10.54 -3.43
N LYS A 46 -0.22 -10.25 -3.88
CA LYS A 46 0.42 -8.94 -3.69
C LYS A 46 -0.49 -7.82 -4.21
N PHE A 47 -1.06 -8.01 -5.40
CA PHE A 47 -1.97 -7.05 -6.02
C PHE A 47 -3.26 -6.85 -5.20
N ILE A 48 -3.85 -7.93 -4.70
CA ILE A 48 -5.04 -7.87 -3.85
C ILE A 48 -4.76 -7.05 -2.59
N PHE A 49 -3.63 -7.28 -1.92
CA PHE A 49 -3.28 -6.50 -0.73
C PHE A 49 -3.05 -5.02 -1.04
N ILE A 50 -2.39 -4.69 -2.16
CA ILE A 50 -2.26 -3.30 -2.61
C ILE A 50 -3.63 -2.65 -2.77
N LEU A 51 -4.59 -3.32 -3.43
CA LEU A 51 -5.94 -2.79 -3.63
C LEU A 51 -6.71 -2.61 -2.30
N LEU A 52 -6.56 -3.56 -1.37
CA LEU A 52 -7.16 -3.46 -0.04
C LEU A 52 -6.63 -2.25 0.74
N VAL A 53 -5.31 -2.08 0.79
CA VAL A 53 -4.69 -0.92 1.48
C VAL A 53 -5.04 0.38 0.78
N TYR A 54 -5.01 0.41 -0.56
CA TYR A 54 -5.42 1.56 -1.35
C TYR A 54 -6.84 2.00 -1.02
N GLY A 55 -7.79 1.06 -1.01
CA GLY A 55 -9.20 1.32 -0.70
C GLY A 55 -9.39 1.78 0.74
N ALA A 56 -8.74 1.13 1.71
CA ALA A 56 -8.76 1.51 3.12
C ALA A 56 -8.23 2.93 3.34
N GLY A 57 -7.08 3.25 2.75
CA GLY A 57 -6.49 4.58 2.83
C GLY A 57 -7.37 5.63 2.14
N LEU A 58 -7.85 5.36 0.93
CA LEU A 58 -8.70 6.30 0.18
C LEU A 58 -10.02 6.61 0.90
N THR A 59 -10.69 5.58 1.43
CA THR A 59 -11.95 5.75 2.18
C THR A 59 -11.74 6.55 3.46
N SER A 60 -10.61 6.34 4.14
CA SER A 60 -10.24 7.15 5.30
C SER A 60 -9.89 8.60 4.90
N LEU A 61 -8.99 8.78 3.94
CA LEU A 61 -8.53 10.09 3.43
C LEU A 61 -9.68 10.95 2.92
N ARG A 62 -10.71 10.38 2.29
CA ARG A 62 -11.90 11.14 1.88
C ARG A 62 -12.69 11.73 3.05
N ARG A 63 -12.55 11.19 4.27
CA ARG A 63 -13.30 11.66 5.45
C ARG A 63 -12.56 12.72 6.26
N TRP A 64 -11.23 12.80 6.19
CA TRP A 64 -10.44 13.74 7.00
C TRP A 64 -9.31 14.44 6.24
N GLY A 65 -8.84 13.87 5.13
CA GLY A 65 -7.67 14.34 4.39
C GLY A 65 -7.97 15.52 3.48
N MET A 66 -6.94 16.32 3.23
CA MET A 66 -7.00 17.40 2.26
C MET A 66 -6.93 16.89 0.80
N PRO A 67 -7.39 17.69 -0.18
CA PRO A 67 -7.36 17.31 -1.60
C PRO A 67 -5.97 16.92 -2.12
N TRP A 68 -4.89 17.53 -1.59
CA TRP A 68 -3.53 17.20 -2.00
C TRP A 68 -3.11 15.80 -1.53
N MET A 69 -3.54 15.38 -0.33
CA MET A 69 -3.22 14.06 0.23
C MET A 69 -3.87 12.95 -0.60
N ILE A 70 -5.10 13.16 -1.04
CA ILE A 70 -5.80 12.23 -1.94
C ILE A 70 -5.08 12.13 -3.28
N ARG A 71 -4.61 13.26 -3.84
CA ARG A 71 -3.82 13.25 -5.09
C ARG A 71 -2.51 12.50 -4.93
N VAL A 72 -1.76 12.75 -3.86
CA VAL A 72 -0.50 12.03 -3.57
C VAL A 72 -0.77 10.54 -3.42
N TRP A 73 -1.82 10.17 -2.69
CA TRP A 73 -2.23 8.76 -2.55
C TRP A 73 -2.49 8.11 -3.91
N HIS A 74 -3.30 8.73 -4.77
CA HIS A 74 -3.57 8.20 -6.10
C HIS A 74 -2.31 8.10 -6.97
N LEU A 75 -1.46 9.12 -6.98
CA LEU A 75 -0.26 9.14 -7.79
C LEU A 75 0.74 8.05 -7.35
N CYS A 76 1.03 7.95 -6.05
CA CYS A 76 1.93 6.93 -5.53
C CYS A 76 1.45 5.52 -5.88
N TYR A 77 0.16 5.24 -5.68
CA TYR A 77 -0.40 3.94 -6.03
C TYR A 77 -0.40 3.71 -7.54
N LEU A 78 -0.79 4.68 -8.35
CA LEU A 78 -0.80 4.55 -9.81
C LEU A 78 0.59 4.21 -10.35
N PHE A 79 1.61 4.98 -10.00
CA PHE A 79 2.97 4.77 -10.51
C PHE A 79 3.54 3.42 -10.11
N ILE A 80 3.42 3.05 -8.82
CA ILE A 80 3.99 1.81 -8.32
C ILE A 80 3.19 0.60 -8.83
N VAL A 81 1.86 0.68 -8.90
CA VAL A 81 1.02 -0.39 -9.47
C VAL A 81 1.36 -0.62 -10.94
N VAL A 82 1.52 0.44 -11.74
CA VAL A 82 1.93 0.33 -13.14
C VAL A 82 3.32 -0.33 -13.24
N ALA A 83 4.28 0.09 -12.43
CA ALA A 83 5.61 -0.52 -12.41
C ALA A 83 5.56 -2.03 -12.06
N LEU A 84 4.75 -2.40 -11.07
CA LEU A 84 4.55 -3.79 -10.67
C LEU A 84 3.83 -4.62 -11.75
N LEU A 85 2.84 -4.04 -12.44
CA LEU A 85 2.16 -4.69 -13.56
C LEU A 85 3.10 -4.92 -14.73
N LEU A 86 3.94 -3.94 -15.07
CA LEU A 86 4.94 -4.09 -16.13
C LEU A 86 5.95 -5.19 -15.78
N LEU A 87 6.44 -5.22 -14.54
CA LEU A 87 7.36 -6.27 -14.11
C LEU A 87 6.70 -7.65 -14.08
N GLY A 88 5.49 -7.75 -13.54
CA GLY A 88 4.72 -9.00 -13.51
C GLY A 88 4.36 -9.51 -14.92
N GLY A 89 4.02 -8.60 -15.83
CA GLY A 89 3.78 -8.91 -17.24
C GLY A 89 5.05 -9.38 -17.95
N TYR A 90 6.19 -8.74 -17.68
CA TYR A 90 7.49 -9.17 -18.19
C TYR A 90 7.85 -10.58 -17.73
N GLU A 91 7.68 -10.90 -16.44
CA GLU A 91 7.95 -12.24 -15.90
C GLU A 91 6.94 -13.30 -16.38
N TRP A 92 5.77 -12.90 -16.85
CA TRP A 92 4.81 -13.80 -17.45
C TRP A 92 5.16 -14.10 -18.92
N ALA A 93 5.54 -13.07 -19.68
CA ALA A 93 5.89 -13.21 -21.09
C ALA A 93 7.29 -13.79 -21.33
N ASN A 94 8.24 -13.52 -20.43
CA ASN A 94 9.65 -13.89 -20.57
C ASN A 94 10.13 -14.75 -19.39
N SER A 95 11.44 -14.98 -19.32
CA SER A 95 12.10 -15.61 -18.17
C SER A 95 12.08 -14.72 -16.91
N ARG A 96 12.56 -15.26 -15.78
CA ARG A 96 12.59 -14.55 -14.49
C ARG A 96 13.36 -13.25 -14.60
N ALA A 97 12.79 -12.16 -14.09
CA ALA A 97 13.47 -10.87 -14.06
C ALA A 97 14.75 -10.92 -13.20
N PRO A 98 15.73 -10.04 -13.45
CA PRO A 98 16.89 -9.87 -12.57
C PRO A 98 16.50 -9.77 -11.10
N ILE A 99 17.29 -10.38 -10.22
CA ILE A 99 17.04 -10.39 -8.76
C ILE A 99 16.95 -8.96 -8.22
N ALA A 100 17.78 -8.04 -8.73
CA ALA A 100 17.76 -6.63 -8.37
C ALA A 100 16.39 -5.98 -8.63
N LEU A 101 15.81 -6.18 -9.82
CA LEU A 101 14.49 -5.61 -10.16
C LEU A 101 13.37 -6.20 -9.30
N ARG A 102 13.43 -7.51 -9.03
CA ARG A 102 12.48 -8.16 -8.11
C ARG A 102 12.58 -7.61 -6.69
N SER A 103 13.79 -7.36 -6.21
CA SER A 103 14.00 -6.77 -4.88
C SER A 103 13.42 -5.36 -4.79
N VAL A 104 13.62 -4.53 -5.81
CA VAL A 104 13.04 -3.17 -5.85
C VAL A 104 11.51 -3.23 -5.86
N ALA A 105 10.92 -4.13 -6.66
CA ALA A 105 9.48 -4.32 -6.69
C ALA A 105 8.92 -4.78 -5.34
N ASP A 106 9.61 -5.70 -4.64
CA ASP A 106 9.23 -6.12 -3.30
C ASP A 106 9.27 -4.93 -2.32
N SER A 107 10.30 -4.09 -2.36
CA SER A 107 10.39 -2.89 -1.53
C SER A 107 9.29 -1.86 -1.83
N LEU A 108 8.99 -1.59 -3.11
CA LEU A 108 7.92 -0.68 -3.52
C LEU A 108 6.55 -1.20 -3.08
N GLN A 109 6.34 -2.51 -3.16
CA GLN A 109 5.11 -3.11 -2.69
C GLN A 109 4.96 -2.98 -1.17
N VAL A 110 6.02 -3.26 -0.41
CA VAL A 110 6.02 -3.08 1.05
C VAL A 110 5.74 -1.63 1.41
N LEU A 111 6.32 -0.66 0.69
CA LEU A 111 6.05 0.76 0.87
C LEU A 111 4.55 1.08 0.72
N LEU A 112 3.90 0.58 -0.34
CA LEU A 112 2.48 0.81 -0.58
C LEU A 112 1.55 0.15 0.44
N VAL A 113 1.91 -1.04 0.93
CA VAL A 113 1.09 -1.76 1.92
C VAL A 113 1.32 -1.21 3.33
N SER A 114 2.48 -0.59 3.57
CA SER A 114 2.83 -0.01 4.86
C SER A 114 1.95 1.21 5.22
N PRO A 115 1.73 1.47 6.52
CA PRO A 115 1.08 2.70 6.97
C PRO A 115 1.95 3.95 6.79
N ILE A 116 3.20 3.83 6.32
CA ILE A 116 4.19 4.92 6.28
C ILE A 116 3.70 6.07 5.42
N LEU A 117 3.18 5.80 4.21
CA LEU A 117 2.69 6.85 3.32
C LEU A 117 1.51 7.62 3.94
N TYR A 118 0.61 6.89 4.59
CA TYR A 118 -0.57 7.45 5.25
C TYR A 118 -0.19 8.34 6.45
N VAL A 119 0.73 7.87 7.30
CA VAL A 119 1.24 8.63 8.46
C VAL A 119 2.07 9.82 8.00
N GLY A 120 2.95 9.64 7.00
CA GLY A 120 3.82 10.68 6.47
C GLY A 120 3.03 11.89 5.97
N MET A 121 1.94 11.67 5.23
CA MET A 121 1.08 12.78 4.81
C MET A 121 0.42 13.51 6.00
N ARG A 122 0.06 12.80 7.07
CA ARG A 122 -0.49 13.43 8.29
C ARG A 122 0.54 14.29 9.01
N ILE A 123 1.80 13.85 9.06
CA ILE A 123 2.89 14.61 9.66
C ILE A 123 3.13 15.91 8.87
N ILE A 124 3.18 15.81 7.54
CA ILE A 124 3.33 16.99 6.66
C ILE A 124 2.17 17.97 6.84
N ASP A 125 0.93 17.48 6.89
CA ASP A 125 -0.25 18.31 7.20
C ASP A 125 -0.15 18.96 8.59
N ALA A 126 0.38 18.26 9.58
CA ALA A 126 0.55 18.80 10.93
C ALA A 126 1.62 19.90 11.02
N GLN A 127 2.63 19.91 10.14
CA GLN A 127 3.66 20.96 10.08
C GLN A 127 3.21 22.21 9.32
N ASN A 128 2.21 22.08 8.44
CA ASN A 128 1.74 23.16 7.57
C ASN A 128 0.54 23.94 8.15
N ARG A 129 0.28 23.79 9.46
CA ARG A 129 -0.74 24.51 10.24
C ARG A 129 -0.08 25.29 11.36
#